data_AF-A0A3D2MID9-F1
#
_entry.id   AF-A0A3D2MID9-F1
#
_cell.length_a   1.000
_cell.length_b   1.000
_cell.length_c   1.000
_cell.angle_alpha   90.00
_cell.angle_beta   90.00
_cell.angle_gamma   90.00
#
_symmetry.space_group_name_H-M   'P 1'
#
loop_
_entity.id
_entity.type
_entity.pdbx_description
1 polymer ?
#
loop_
_entity_poly.entity_id
_entity_poly.type
_entity_poly.pdbx_seq_one_letter_code
_entity_poly.pdbx_strand_id
1 'polypeptide(L)'
;QPNYFGQTSRLMLIHGYTNLMALAFEPEEFYPPELIDLPVMPPLEVQRRHLAHFREYVIDHMRASTQTKQPLTFIQAEQQAWQQIEDILLHLPPE
;
A
#
# COMPACT_ATOMS: atom_id res chain seq x y z
N GLN A 1 -2.36 2.88 16.15
CA GLN A 1 -1.78 3.84 17.10
C GLN A 1 -0.52 4.41 16.46
N PRO A 2 -0.35 5.74 16.35
CA PRO A 2 0.93 6.32 15.95
C PRO A 2 2.01 5.85 16.93
N ASN A 3 3.21 5.56 16.42
CA ASN A 3 4.36 5.07 17.19
C ASN A 3 4.15 3.73 17.92
N TYR A 4 3.31 2.83 17.40
CA TYR A 4 3.10 1.49 17.99
C TYR A 4 4.41 0.70 18.18
N PHE A 5 5.36 0.83 17.25
CA PHE A 5 6.69 0.22 17.31
C PHE A 5 7.75 1.11 17.98
N GLY A 6 7.38 2.27 18.51
CA GLY A 6 8.31 3.19 19.17
C GLY A 6 8.72 2.79 20.59
N GLN A 7 8.08 1.76 21.16
CA GLN A 7 8.42 1.25 22.49
C GLN A 7 9.62 0.31 22.43
N THR A 8 10.69 0.62 23.16
CA THR A 8 11.94 -0.17 23.20
C THR A 8 11.71 -1.65 23.53
N SER A 9 10.81 -1.95 24.47
CA SER A 9 10.48 -3.34 24.85
C SER A 9 9.93 -4.17 23.68
N ARG A 10 9.18 -3.54 22.79
CA ARG A 10 8.61 -4.19 21.60
C ARG A 10 9.66 -4.43 20.54
N LEU A 11 10.56 -3.46 20.32
CA LEU A 11 11.71 -3.65 19.43
C LEU A 11 12.60 -4.80 19.92
N MET A 12 12.85 -4.89 21.23
CA MET A 12 13.60 -6.01 21.82
C MET A 12 12.94 -7.37 21.57
N LEU A 13 11.60 -7.44 21.66
CA LEU A 13 10.86 -8.67 21.34
C LEU A 13 11.00 -9.07 19.87
N ILE A 14 10.90 -8.10 18.95
CA ILE A 14 11.08 -8.32 17.51
C ILE A 14 12.50 -8.80 17.23
N HIS A 15 13.52 -8.20 17.86
CA HIS A 15 14.90 -8.65 17.74
C HIS A 15 15.11 -10.08 18.27
N GLY A 16 14.53 -10.42 19.44
CA GLY A 16 14.60 -11.78 19.97
C GLY A 16 13.96 -12.80 19.04
N TYR A 17 12.78 -12.48 18.50
CA TYR A 17 12.07 -13.34 17.54
C TYR A 17 12.84 -13.53 16.23
N THR A 18 13.37 -12.45 15.65
CA THR A 18 14.15 -12.51 14.40
C THR A 18 15.42 -13.34 14.55
N ASN A 19 16.13 -13.21 15.68
CA ASN A 19 17.27 -14.06 16.00
C ASN A 19 16.89 -15.54 16.10
N LEU A 20 15.74 -15.86 16.70
CA LEU A 20 15.25 -17.24 16.78
C LEU A 20 14.97 -17.81 15.39
N MET A 21 14.37 -17.03 14.49
CA MET A 21 14.10 -17.46 13.12
C MET A 21 15.41 -17.68 12.35
N ALA A 22 16.40 -16.80 12.49
CA ALA A 22 17.70 -16.94 11.84
C ALA A 22 18.50 -18.18 12.30
N LEU A 23 18.17 -18.74 13.47
CA LEU A 23 18.76 -20.00 13.94
C LEU A 23 17.97 -21.24 13.46
N ALA A 24 16.71 -21.07 13.08
CA ALA A 24 15.80 -22.15 12.72
C ALA A 24 15.73 -22.42 11.21
N PHE A 25 16.09 -21.44 10.39
CA PHE A 25 15.97 -21.47 8.94
C PHE A 25 17.29 -21.08 8.26
N GLU A 26 17.57 -21.70 7.13
CA GLU A 26 18.64 -21.29 6.23
C GLU A 26 18.24 -20.02 5.44
N PRO A 27 19.21 -19.19 4.97
CA PRO A 27 18.91 -17.94 4.26
C PRO A 27 17.97 -18.10 3.06
N GLU A 28 18.06 -19.21 2.33
CA GLU A 28 17.26 -19.50 1.14
C GLU A 28 15.80 -19.87 1.45
N GLU A 29 15.49 -20.18 2.72
CA GLU A 29 14.13 -20.45 3.18
C GLU A 29 13.35 -19.16 3.47
N PHE A 30 14.04 -18.02 3.55
CA PHE A 30 13.40 -16.71 3.68
C PHE A 30 12.93 -16.20 2.32
N TYR A 31 11.85 -15.41 2.32
CA TYR A 31 11.41 -14.71 1.11
C TYR A 31 12.49 -13.73 0.64
N PRO A 32 12.77 -13.68 -0.68
CA PRO A 32 13.60 -12.63 -1.26
C PRO A 32 13.12 -11.24 -0.80
N PRO A 33 14.04 -10.33 -0.43
CA PRO A 33 13.67 -8.98 0.03
C PRO A 33 12.73 -8.25 -0.93
N GLU A 34 12.91 -8.41 -2.24
CA GLU A 34 12.13 -7.73 -3.27
C GLU A 34 10.64 -8.16 -3.27
N LEU A 35 10.31 -9.31 -2.67
CA LEU A 35 8.93 -9.79 -2.55
C LEU A 35 8.21 -9.25 -1.30
N ILE A 36 8.98 -8.75 -0.32
CA ILE A 36 8.47 -8.23 0.96
C ILE A 36 8.78 -6.75 1.15
N ASP A 37 9.49 -6.13 0.22
CA ASP A 37 9.82 -4.72 0.25
C ASP A 37 8.53 -3.92 0.09
N LEU A 38 8.08 -3.36 1.21
CA LEU A 38 6.90 -2.50 1.25
C LEU A 38 7.40 -1.06 1.09
N PRO A 39 7.06 -0.39 -0.03
CA PRO A 39 7.44 0.99 -0.24
C PRO A 39 6.91 1.88 0.88
N VAL A 40 7.67 2.93 1.22
CA VAL A 40 7.30 3.86 2.27
C VAL A 40 6.06 4.63 1.85
N MET A 41 4.96 4.43 2.57
CA MET A 41 3.75 5.21 2.35
C MET A 41 3.98 6.69 2.71
N PRO A 42 3.47 7.63 1.90
CA PRO A 42 3.56 9.06 2.20
C PRO A 42 2.78 9.40 3.48
N PRO A 43 3.02 10.57 4.11
CA PRO A 43 2.30 10.99 5.31
C PRO A 43 0.77 10.95 5.14
N LEU A 44 0.05 10.69 6.24
CA LEU A 44 -1.41 10.54 6.22
C LEU A 44 -2.13 11.74 5.58
N GLU A 45 -1.63 12.96 5.80
CA GLU A 45 -2.22 14.17 5.23
C GLU A 45 -2.12 14.22 3.71
N VAL A 46 -1.04 13.67 3.14
CA VAL A 46 -0.86 13.53 1.69
C VAL A 46 -1.82 12.46 1.16
N GLN A 47 -1.90 11.31 1.82
CA GLN A 47 -2.84 10.23 1.43
C GLN A 47 -4.29 10.73 1.43
N ARG A 48 -4.69 11.47 2.47
CA ARG A 48 -6.05 12.02 2.62
C ARG A 48 -6.46 12.89 1.43
N ARG A 49 -5.53 13.64 0.85
CA ARG A 49 -5.82 14.51 -0.31
C ARG A 49 -6.28 13.70 -1.52
N HIS A 50 -5.69 12.54 -1.77
CA HIS A 50 -6.08 11.66 -2.87
C HIS A 50 -7.35 10.87 -2.54
N LEU A 51 -7.45 10.35 -1.31
CA LEU A 51 -8.62 9.58 -0.86
C LEU A 51 -9.90 10.42 -0.78
N ALA A 52 -9.81 11.72 -0.48
CA ALA A 52 -10.97 12.61 -0.43
C ALA A 52 -11.73 12.69 -1.77
N HIS A 53 -11.03 12.49 -2.90
CA HIS A 53 -11.58 12.56 -4.24
C HIS A 53 -11.94 11.17 -4.81
N PHE A 54 -11.99 10.13 -3.96
CA PHE A 54 -12.23 8.75 -4.40
C PHE A 54 -13.45 8.60 -5.31
N ARG A 55 -14.58 9.22 -4.93
CA ARG A 55 -15.82 9.14 -5.71
C ARG A 55 -15.68 9.77 -7.10
N GLU A 56 -14.87 10.81 -7.24
CA GLU A 56 -14.60 11.45 -8.52
C GLU A 56 -13.81 10.52 -9.44
N TYR A 57 -12.76 9.86 -8.93
CA TYR A 57 -12.04 8.83 -9.67
C TYR A 57 -12.97 7.72 -10.19
N VAL A 58 -13.91 7.24 -9.35
CA VAL A 58 -14.89 6.22 -9.78
C VAL A 58 -15.76 6.73 -10.92
N ILE A 59 -16.30 7.95 -10.80
CA ILE A 59 -17.14 8.55 -11.84
C ILE A 59 -16.36 8.74 -13.14
N ASP A 60 -15.10 9.15 -13.05
CA ASP A 60 -14.24 9.35 -14.22
C ASP A 60 -13.90 8.03 -14.91
N HIS A 61 -13.60 6.96 -14.18
CA HIS A 61 -13.44 5.62 -14.76
C HIS A 61 -14.71 5.12 -15.44
N MET A 62 -15.88 5.29 -14.80
CA MET A 62 -17.15 4.95 -15.43
C MET A 62 -17.38 5.76 -16.71
N ARG A 63 -17.16 7.08 -16.68
CA ARG A 63 -17.32 7.93 -17.87
C ARG A 63 -16.36 7.55 -18.98
N ALA A 64 -15.07 7.35 -18.69
CA ALA A 64 -14.07 6.98 -19.67
C ALA A 64 -14.41 5.62 -20.34
N SER A 65 -14.92 4.66 -19.56
CA SER A 65 -15.30 3.34 -20.08
C SER A 65 -16.48 3.36 -21.06
N THR A 66 -17.37 4.36 -20.96
CA THR A 66 -18.43 4.53 -21.96
C THR A 66 -17.89 4.94 -23.33
N GLN A 67 -16.77 5.67 -23.37
CA GLN A 67 -16.12 6.11 -24.61
C GLN A 67 -15.39 4.95 -25.31
N THR A 68 -14.89 3.97 -24.55
CA THR A 68 -14.19 2.78 -25.07
C THR A 68 -15.14 1.62 -25.43
N LYS A 69 -16.47 1.86 -25.42
CA LYS A 69 -17.54 0.90 -25.74
C LYS A 69 -17.58 -0.33 -24.81
N GLN A 70 -16.93 -0.28 -23.65
CA GLN A 70 -17.01 -1.30 -22.62
C GLN A 70 -17.34 -0.63 -21.29
N PRO A 71 -18.61 -0.30 -21.03
CA PRO A 71 -19.01 0.37 -19.80
C PRO A 71 -18.70 -0.51 -18.59
N LEU A 72 -17.97 0.06 -17.64
CA LEU A 72 -17.65 -0.60 -16.38
C LEU A 72 -18.86 -0.57 -15.45
N THR A 73 -19.00 -1.64 -14.67
CA THR A 73 -19.85 -1.61 -13.49
C THR A 73 -19.25 -0.72 -12.41
N PHE A 74 -20.07 -0.28 -11.46
CA PHE A 74 -19.60 0.51 -10.33
C PHE A 74 -18.46 -0.19 -9.56
N ILE A 75 -18.59 -1.50 -9.31
CA ILE A 75 -17.58 -2.29 -8.59
C ILE A 75 -16.24 -2.32 -9.33
N GLN A 76 -16.28 -2.48 -10.66
CA GLN A 76 -15.05 -2.47 -11.46
C GLN A 76 -14.39 -1.09 -11.48
N ALA A 77 -15.19 -0.02 -11.60
CA ALA A 77 -14.68 1.35 -11.56
C ALA A 77 -14.12 1.71 -10.17
N GLU A 78 -14.73 1.19 -9.09
CA GLU A 78 -14.20 1.31 -7.73
C GLU A 78 -12.83 0.65 -7.58
N GLN A 79 -12.69 -0.58 -8.09
CA GLN A 79 -11.41 -1.29 -8.07
C GLN A 79 -10.32 -0.53 -8.84
N GLN A 80 -10.65 0.03 -9.99
CA GLN A 80 -9.69 0.82 -10.78
C GLN A 80 -9.34 2.15 -10.11
N ALA A 81 -10.28 2.80 -9.45
CA ALA A 81 -10.01 3.99 -8.65
C ALA A 81 -9.03 3.69 -7.50
N TRP A 82 -9.17 2.52 -6.84
CA TRP A 82 -8.22 2.09 -5.82
C TRP A 82 -6.81 1.88 -6.39
N GLN A 83 -6.69 1.15 -7.51
CA GLN A 83 -5.40 0.93 -8.17
C GLN A 83 -4.75 2.24 -8.61
N GLN A 84 -5.54 3.20 -9.10
CA GLN A 84 -5.03 4.51 -9.48
C GLN A 84 -4.49 5.29 -8.29
N ILE A 85 -5.20 5.30 -7.16
CA ILE A 85 -4.73 5.99 -5.95
C ILE A 85 -3.50 5.31 -5.38
N GLU A 86 -3.47 3.97 -5.37
CA GLU A 86 -2.29 3.20 -4.97
C GLU A 86 -1.08 3.61 -5.83
N ASP A 87 -1.20 3.57 -7.15
CA ASP A 87 -0.13 3.95 -8.07
C ASP A 87 0.36 5.38 -7.84
N ILE A 88 -0.55 6.32 -7.62
CA ILE A 88 -0.20 7.71 -7.26
C ILE A 88 0.63 7.73 -5.97
N LEU A 89 0.15 7.09 -4.90
CA LEU A 89 0.79 7.15 -3.59
C LEU A 89 2.16 6.45 -3.57
N LEU A 90 2.32 5.39 -4.37
CA LEU A 90 3.59 4.67 -4.52
C LEU A 90 4.66 5.45 -5.29
N HIS A 91 4.24 6.36 -6.18
CA HIS A 91 5.15 7.10 -7.07
C HIS A 91 5.27 8.60 -6.75
N LEU A 92 4.75 9.06 -5.60
CA LEU A 92 4.95 10.45 -5.17
C LEU A 92 6.45 10.73 -4.95
N PRO A 93 6.96 11.89 -5.40
CA PRO A 93 8.33 12.28 -5.10
C PRO A 93 8.51 12.43 -3.58
N PRO A 94 9.68 12.06 -3.04
CA PRO A 94 9.99 12.31 -1.63
C PRO A 94 10.02 13.83 -1.37
N GLU A 95 9.35 14.28 -0.29
CA GLU A 95 9.42 15.67 0.20
C GLU A 95 10.78 16.00 0.83
#